data_AF-A0A7D9JMK3-F1
#
_entry.id   AF-A0A7D9JMK3-F1
#
_cell.length_a   1.000
_cell.length_b   1.000
_cell.length_c   1.000
_cell.angle_alpha   90.00
_cell.angle_beta   90.00
_cell.angle_gamma   90.00
#
_symmetry.space_group_name_H-M   'P 1'
#
loop_
_entity.id
_entity.type
_entity.pdbx_description
1 polymer ?
#
loop_
_entity_poly.entity_id
_entity_poly.type
_entity_poly.pdbx_seq_one_letter_code
_entity_poly.pdbx_strand_id
1 'polypeptide(L)'
;MEKHNKVMKLAEASFEEISNYVEMGDPDDIESGYEQLYGLLKKLDLSIEKAKDQMLETEQTLSQILEWSNGEKTKLKTFRDMKSKLKESLAKIQVDRDSNH
;
A
#
# COMPACT_ATOMS: atom_id res chain seq x y z
N MET A 1 15.67 6.09 -7.82
CA MET A 1 15.09 6.94 -6.76
C MET A 1 13.88 7.74 -7.21
N GLU A 2 13.97 8.58 -8.26
CA GLU A 2 12.86 9.46 -8.66
C GLU A 2 11.53 8.73 -8.97
N LYS A 3 11.61 7.57 -9.65
CA LYS A 3 10.41 6.75 -9.95
C LYS A 3 9.74 6.21 -8.70
N HIS A 4 10.52 5.76 -7.71
CA HIS A 4 9.98 5.29 -6.43
C HIS A 4 9.28 6.43 -5.68
N ASN A 5 9.89 7.61 -5.61
CA ASN A 5 9.28 8.77 -4.96
C ASN A 5 7.95 9.18 -5.60
N LYS A 6 7.83 9.08 -6.93
CA LYS A 6 6.55 9.33 -7.64
C LYS A 6 5.47 8.30 -7.26
N VAL A 7 5.82 7.02 -7.20
CA VAL A 7 4.87 5.97 -6.79
C VAL A 7 4.46 6.14 -5.32
N MET A 8 5.39 6.52 -4.43
CA MET A 8 5.09 6.80 -3.03
C MET A 8 4.08 7.94 -2.88
N LYS A 9 4.29 9.07 -3.55
CA LYS A 9 3.35 10.20 -3.52
C LYS A 9 1.96 9.83 -4.03
N LEU A 10 1.89 9.03 -5.09
CA LEU A 10 0.60 8.53 -5.60
C LEU A 10 -0.10 7.63 -4.58
N ALA A 11 0.67 6.77 -3.89
CA ALA A 11 0.13 5.92 -2.85
C ALA A 11 -0.38 6.74 -1.67
N GLU A 12 0.37 7.73 -1.20
CA GLU A 12 -0.03 8.66 -0.13
C GLU A 12 -1.34 9.38 -0.46
N ALA A 13 -1.47 9.94 -1.68
CA ALA A 13 -2.71 10.58 -2.11
C ALA A 13 -3.89 9.61 -2.17
N SER A 14 -3.67 8.41 -2.72
CA SER A 14 -4.71 7.37 -2.81
C SER A 14 -5.12 6.86 -1.42
N PHE A 15 -4.21 6.87 -0.44
CA PHE A 15 -4.50 6.43 0.91
C PHE A 15 -5.50 7.35 1.61
N GLU A 16 -5.40 8.66 1.41
CA GLU A 16 -6.38 9.63 1.93
C GLU A 16 -7.77 9.36 1.35
N GLU A 17 -7.87 9.12 0.03
CA GLU A 17 -9.13 8.79 -0.63
C GLU A 17 -9.72 7.47 -0.11
N ILE A 18 -8.90 6.42 -0.02
CA ILE A 18 -9.34 5.09 0.41
C ILE A 18 -9.74 5.05 1.88
N SER A 19 -9.11 5.89 2.72
CA SER A 19 -9.50 6.01 4.13
C SER A 19 -10.95 6.47 4.28
N ASN A 20 -11.42 7.35 3.38
CA ASN A 20 -12.80 7.83 3.40
C ASN A 20 -13.81 6.73 3.02
N TYR A 21 -13.45 5.79 2.14
CA TYR A 21 -14.33 4.67 1.77
C TYR A 21 -14.64 3.75 2.96
N VAL A 22 -13.67 3.55 3.86
CA VAL A 22 -13.85 2.76 5.09
C VAL A 22 -14.89 3.42 6.01
N GLU A 23 -14.94 4.75 6.05
CA GLU A 23 -15.89 5.49 6.90
C GLU A 23 -17.30 5.54 6.31
N MET A 24 -17.43 5.58 4.97
CA MET A 24 -18.72 5.64 4.29
C MET A 24 -19.48 4.31 4.29
N GLY A 25 -18.78 3.18 4.42
CA GLY A 25 -19.38 1.86 4.66
C GLY A 25 -20.06 1.21 3.44
N ASP A 26 -19.89 1.78 2.24
CA ASP A 26 -20.40 1.17 1.01
C ASP A 26 -19.51 -0.02 0.59
N PRO A 27 -20.07 -1.24 0.42
CA PRO A 27 -19.31 -2.43 0.03
C PRO A 27 -18.51 -2.28 -1.27
N ASP A 28 -19.07 -1.63 -2.28
CA ASP A 28 -18.45 -1.51 -3.60
C ASP A 28 -17.27 -0.52 -3.53
N ASP A 29 -17.40 0.54 -2.72
CA ASP A 29 -16.32 1.50 -2.46
C ASP A 29 -15.18 0.87 -1.65
N ILE A 30 -15.51 0.03 -0.65
CA ILE A 30 -14.52 -0.70 0.15
C ILE A 30 -13.77 -1.73 -0.73
N GLU A 31 -14.48 -2.44 -1.62
CA GLU A 31 -13.86 -3.40 -2.55
C GLU A 31 -12.92 -2.68 -3.53
N SER A 32 -13.39 -1.59 -4.14
CA SER A 32 -12.59 -0.73 -5.02
C SER A 32 -11.35 -0.20 -4.28
N GLY A 33 -11.50 0.28 -3.05
CA GLY A 33 -10.39 0.75 -2.22
C GLY A 33 -9.37 -0.36 -1.92
N TYR A 34 -9.83 -1.59 -1.64
CA TYR A 34 -8.96 -2.74 -1.41
C TYR A 34 -8.13 -3.09 -2.65
N GLU A 35 -8.76 -3.16 -3.83
CA GLU A 35 -8.07 -3.47 -5.09
C GLU A 35 -7.04 -2.40 -5.45
N GLN A 36 -7.41 -1.13 -5.33
CA GLN A 36 -6.52 0.01 -5.59
C GLN A 36 -5.29 -0.04 -4.67
N LEU A 37 -5.49 -0.21 -3.36
CA LEU A 37 -4.40 -0.28 -2.39
C LEU A 37 -3.50 -1.50 -2.63
N TYR A 38 -4.07 -2.63 -2.99
CA TYR A 38 -3.30 -3.83 -3.34
C TYR A 38 -2.44 -3.61 -4.60
N GLY A 39 -2.99 -2.96 -5.63
CA GLY A 39 -2.26 -2.59 -6.84
C GLY A 39 -1.12 -1.61 -6.55
N LEU A 40 -1.34 -0.62 -5.69
CA LEU A 40 -0.34 0.35 -5.27
C LEU A 40 0.80 -0.31 -4.49
N LEU A 41 0.49 -1.20 -3.54
CA LEU A 41 1.49 -1.95 -2.79
C LEU A 41 2.41 -2.76 -3.71
N LYS A 42 1.86 -3.44 -4.73
CA LYS A 42 2.68 -4.14 -5.74
C LYS A 42 3.60 -3.21 -6.51
N LYS A 43 3.09 -2.04 -6.93
CA LYS A 43 3.89 -1.03 -7.64
C LYS A 43 5.00 -0.49 -6.75
N LEU A 44 4.73 -0.27 -5.45
CA LEU A 44 5.72 0.18 -4.49
C LEU A 44 6.81 -0.85 -4.27
N ASP A 45 6.46 -2.11 -4.02
CA ASP A 45 7.45 -3.19 -3.84
C ASP A 45 8.37 -3.30 -5.08
N LEU A 46 7.81 -3.29 -6.30
CA LEU A 46 8.60 -3.28 -7.53
C LEU A 46 9.48 -2.03 -7.67
N SER A 47 9.01 -0.87 -7.21
CA SER A 47 9.77 0.36 -7.27
C SER A 47 10.93 0.40 -6.27
N ILE A 48 10.80 -0.30 -5.13
CA ILE A 48 11.85 -0.46 -4.13
C ILE A 48 12.98 -1.33 -4.68
N GLU A 49 12.66 -2.46 -5.30
CA GLU A 49 13.69 -3.31 -5.91
C GLU A 49 14.48 -2.54 -6.97
N LYS A 50 13.78 -1.82 -7.88
CA LYS A 50 14.44 -0.94 -8.86
C LYS A 50 15.27 0.17 -8.22
N ALA A 51 14.85 0.69 -7.07
CA ALA A 51 15.61 1.71 -6.37
C ALA A 51 16.89 1.13 -5.75
N LYS A 52 16.84 -0.09 -5.19
CA LYS A 52 18.03 -0.80 -4.71
C LYS A 52 19.01 -1.09 -5.85
N ASP A 53 18.52 -1.54 -7.01
CA ASP A 53 19.35 -1.76 -8.19
C ASP A 53 20.07 -0.47 -8.60
N GLN A 54 19.35 0.66 -8.64
CA GLN A 54 19.95 1.97 -8.92
C GLN A 54 20.96 2.41 -7.86
N MET A 55 20.71 2.11 -6.58
CA MET A 55 21.67 2.43 -5.52
C MET A 55 22.97 1.63 -5.70
N LEU A 56 22.87 0.35 -6.08
CA LEU A 56 24.03 -0.50 -6.42
C LEU A 56 24.79 0.06 -7.63
N GLU A 57 24.08 0.49 -8.69
CA GLU A 57 24.68 1.13 -9.87
C GLU A 57 25.42 2.43 -9.53
N THR A 58 24.96 3.16 -8.51
CA THR A 58 25.61 4.39 -8.03
C THR A 58 26.64 4.15 -6.92
N GLU A 59 27.13 2.92 -6.77
CA GLU A 59 28.15 2.51 -5.79
C GLU A 59 27.79 2.83 -4.33
N GLN A 60 26.49 2.87 -4.00
CA GLN A 60 26.07 2.98 -2.60
C GLN A 60 26.50 1.74 -1.82
N THR A 61 26.92 1.96 -0.58
CA THR A 61 27.30 0.85 0.29
C THR A 61 26.08 -0.01 0.66
N LEU A 62 26.31 -1.30 0.92
CA LEU A 62 25.27 -2.20 1.43
C LEU A 62 24.59 -1.65 2.69
N SER A 63 25.33 -0.97 3.56
CA SER A 63 24.78 -0.35 4.77
C SER A 63 23.74 0.73 4.44
N GLN A 64 24.04 1.61 3.47
CA GLN A 64 23.12 2.67 3.05
C GLN A 64 21.86 2.09 2.38
N ILE A 65 22.02 1.04 1.57
CA ILE A 65 20.90 0.35 0.93
C ILE A 65 19.98 -0.30 1.98
N LEU A 66 20.55 -0.93 3.00
CA LEU A 66 19.79 -1.55 4.10
C LEU A 66 19.06 -0.52 4.95
N GLU A 67 19.74 0.58 5.31
CA GLU A 67 19.14 1.68 6.07
C GLU A 67 17.94 2.28 5.31
N TRP A 68 18.15 2.61 4.04
CA TRP A 68 17.09 3.13 3.18
C TRP A 68 15.92 2.13 3.04
N SER A 69 16.22 0.87 2.75
CA SER A 69 15.19 -0.17 2.60
C SER A 69 14.38 -0.40 3.88
N ASN A 70 15.00 -0.26 5.06
CA ASN A 70 14.28 -0.34 6.34
C ASN A 70 13.39 0.88 6.58
N GLY A 71 13.84 2.07 6.17
CA GLY A 71 13.00 3.27 6.15
C GLY A 71 11.74 3.06 5.29
N GLU A 72 11.91 2.54 4.07
CA GLU A 72 10.78 2.27 3.18
C GLU A 72 9.84 1.18 3.69
N LYS A 73 10.36 0.12 4.32
CA LYS A 73 9.51 -0.89 4.99
C LYS A 73 8.63 -0.28 6.06
N THR A 74 9.16 0.67 6.83
CA THR A 74 8.41 1.37 7.88
C THR A 74 7.29 2.20 7.28
N LYS A 75 7.56 2.95 6.21
CA LYS A 75 6.52 3.71 5.48
C LYS A 75 5.43 2.81 4.89
N LEU A 76 5.84 1.68 4.31
CA LEU A 76 4.91 0.70 3.73
C LEU A 76 3.98 0.04 4.73
N LYS A 77 4.35 0.05 6.02
CA LYS A 77 3.52 -0.53 7.08
C LYS A 77 2.13 0.09 7.11
N THR A 78 2.02 1.42 7.01
CA THR A 78 0.75 2.13 7.04
C THR A 78 -0.21 1.65 5.95
N PHE A 79 0.28 1.47 4.72
CA PHE A 79 -0.52 0.95 3.61
C PHE A 79 -0.93 -0.52 3.82
N ARG A 80 -0.04 -1.34 4.39
CA ARG A 80 -0.36 -2.75 4.71
C ARG A 80 -1.41 -2.86 5.81
N ASP A 81 -1.32 -2.01 6.83
CA ASP A 81 -2.28 -1.96 7.93
C ASP A 81 -3.68 -1.54 7.41
N MET A 82 -3.75 -0.54 6.52
CA MET A 82 -5.01 -0.15 5.88
C MET A 82 -5.59 -1.26 4.99
N LYS A 83 -4.74 -1.96 4.23
CA LYS A 83 -5.19 -3.11 3.43
C LYS A 83 -5.82 -4.19 4.32
N SER A 84 -5.23 -4.47 5.47
CA SER A 84 -5.79 -5.41 6.43
C SER A 84 -7.15 -4.93 6.95
N LYS A 85 -7.29 -3.64 7.30
CA LYS A 85 -8.59 -3.07 7.72
C LYS A 85 -9.67 -3.21 6.64
N LEU A 86 -9.37 -2.88 5.39
CA LEU A 86 -10.32 -3.04 4.27
C LEU A 86 -10.74 -4.50 4.11
N LYS A 87 -9.78 -5.43 4.18
CA LYS A 87 -10.06 -6.87 4.11
C LYS A 87 -10.99 -7.33 5.25
N GLU A 88 -10.77 -6.83 6.46
CA GLU A 88 -11.63 -7.12 7.62
C GLU A 88 -13.04 -6.55 7.44
N SER A 89 -13.16 -5.33 6.91
CA SER A 89 -14.46 -4.72 6.60
C SER A 89 -15.24 -5.52 5.55
N LEU A 90 -14.58 -5.92 4.45
CA LEU A 90 -15.19 -6.78 3.43
C LEU A 90 -15.66 -8.12 4.00
N ALA A 91 -14.84 -8.75 4.86
CA ALA A 91 -15.21 -10.01 5.50
C ALA A 91 -16.46 -9.86 6.39
N LYS A 92 -16.59 -8.75 7.13
CA LYS A 92 -17.79 -8.48 7.95
C LYS A 92 -19.03 -8.29 7.09
N ILE A 93 -18.94 -7.51 6.02
CA ILE A 93 -20.04 -7.28 5.07
C ILE A 93 -20.53 -8.60 4.46
N GLN A 94 -19.61 -9.48 4.10
CA GLN A 94 -19.94 -10.81 3.57
C GLN A 94 -20.73 -11.65 4.59
N VAL A 95 -20.25 -11.70 5.85
CA VAL A 95 -20.92 -12.45 6.93
C VAL A 95 -22.31 -11.88 7.22
N ASP A 96 -22.46 -10.56 7.24
CA ASP A 96 -23.76 -9.90 7.48
C ASP A 96 -24.76 -10.15 6.34
N ARG A 97 -24.29 -10.25 5.09
CA ARG A 97 -25.13 -10.64 3.94
C ARG A 97 -25.59 -12.09 4.04
N ASP A 98 -24.69 -13.00 4.39
CA ASP A 98 -24.98 -14.44 4.49
C ASP A 98 -25.86 -14.79 5.71
N SER A 99 -25.86 -13.94 6.75
CA SER A 99 -26.66 -14.14 7.97
C SER A 99 -28.10 -13.60 7.88
N ASN A 100 -28.39 -12.79 6.85
CA ASN A 100 -29.70 -12.17 6.62
C ASN A 100 -30.49 -12.85 5.46
N HIS A 101 -30.05 -14.03 5.03
CA HIS A 101 -30.72 -14.89 4.04
C HIS A 101 -31.09 -16.24 4.68
#